data_AF-A0A2A4Y2V4-F1
#
_entry.id   AF-A0A2A4Y2V4-F1
#
_cell.length_a   1.000
_cell.length_b   1.000
_cell.length_c   1.000
_cell.angle_alpha   90.00
_cell.angle_beta   90.00
_cell.angle_gamma   90.00
#
_symmetry.space_group_name_H-M   'P 1'
#
loop_
_entity.id
_entity.type
_entity.pdbx_description
1 polymer ?
#
loop_
_entity_poly.entity_id
_entity_poly.type
_entity_poly.pdbx_seq_one_letter_code
_entity_poly.pdbx_strand_id
1 'polypeptide(L)'
;MENVYLDYATLIAQILLIIGFILVTIRLIIGPTLSDRILCLDMLVSLGIGFIAIFAIRTQQFAYIDVAIALGLIGFLATVAFARYILWQGQNQMQLDEKKPN
;
A
#
# COMPACT_ATOMS: atom_id res chain seq x y z
N MET A 1 -12.72 -16.25 -28.70
CA MET A 1 -13.67 -16.36 -27.57
C MET A 1 -12.94 -16.30 -26.22
N GLU A 2 -11.76 -16.91 -26.10
CA GLU A 2 -10.95 -16.92 -24.86
C GLU A 2 -10.59 -15.51 -24.34
N ASN A 3 -10.21 -14.59 -25.24
CA ASN A 3 -9.81 -13.22 -24.87
C ASN A 3 -10.97 -12.36 -24.33
N VAL A 4 -12.21 -12.69 -24.70
CA VAL A 4 -13.40 -11.90 -24.29
C VAL A 4 -13.59 -11.98 -22.78
N TYR A 5 -13.37 -13.16 -22.18
CA TYR A 5 -13.47 -13.34 -20.73
C TYR A 5 -12.38 -12.56 -19.98
N LEU A 6 -11.15 -12.57 -20.52
CA LEU A 6 -10.02 -11.82 -19.93
C LEU A 6 -10.24 -10.32 -20.02
N ASP A 7 -10.78 -9.82 -21.13
CA ASP A 7 -11.10 -8.39 -21.29
C ASP A 7 -12.17 -7.94 -20.29
N TYR A 8 -13.26 -8.69 -20.13
CA TYR A 8 -14.27 -8.35 -19.11
C TYR A 8 -13.72 -8.47 -17.68
N ALA A 9 -12.95 -9.51 -17.38
CA ALA A 9 -12.36 -9.70 -16.05
C ALA A 9 -11.40 -8.56 -15.69
N THR A 10 -10.51 -8.18 -16.61
CA THR A 10 -9.55 -7.07 -16.39
C THR A 10 -10.26 -5.73 -16.29
N LEU A 11 -11.32 -5.48 -17.08
CA LEU A 11 -12.12 -4.26 -16.99
C LEU A 11 -12.83 -4.15 -15.63
N ILE A 12 -13.50 -5.22 -15.18
CA ILE A 12 -14.18 -5.24 -13.87
C ILE A 12 -13.17 -5.05 -12.75
N ALA A 13 -12.05 -5.78 -12.77
CA ALA A 13 -10.99 -5.63 -11.77
C ALA A 13 -10.43 -4.21 -11.74
N GLN A 14 -10.20 -3.60 -12.92
CA GLN A 14 -9.70 -2.23 -13.01
C GLN A 14 -10.68 -1.20 -12.42
N ILE A 15 -12.00 -1.38 -12.65
CA ILE A 15 -13.03 -0.53 -12.01
C ILE A 15 -13.01 -0.70 -10.50
N LEU A 16 -12.93 -1.94 -10.00
CA LEU A 16 -12.87 -2.21 -8.56
C LEU A 16 -11.63 -1.60 -7.91
N LEU A 17 -10.48 -1.65 -8.59
CA LEU A 17 -9.25 -0.99 -8.11
C LEU A 17 -9.39 0.53 -8.06
N ILE A 18 -10.06 1.16 -9.04
CA ILE A 18 -10.32 2.61 -9.02
C ILE A 18 -11.20 2.98 -7.82
N ILE A 19 -12.26 2.21 -7.57
CA ILE A 19 -13.12 2.41 -6.41
C ILE A 19 -12.32 2.24 -5.12
N GLY A 20 -11.51 1.18 -5.02
CA GLY A 20 -10.62 0.94 -3.89
C GLY A 20 -9.65 2.11 -3.66
N PHE A 21 -9.05 2.62 -4.73
CA PHE A 21 -8.12 3.75 -4.67
C PHE A 21 -8.79 5.02 -4.12
N ILE A 22 -10.00 5.33 -4.58
CA ILE A 22 -10.77 6.46 -4.08
C ILE A 22 -11.09 6.27 -2.59
N LEU A 23 -11.59 5.09 -2.20
CA LEU A 23 -11.94 4.79 -0.81
C LEU A 23 -10.74 4.89 0.14
N VAL A 24 -9.60 4.31 -0.24
CA VAL A 24 -8.38 4.36 0.57
C VAL A 24 -7.83 5.78 0.63
N THR A 25 -7.91 6.55 -0.47
CA THR A 25 -7.50 7.96 -0.47
C THR A 25 -8.36 8.80 0.49
N ILE A 26 -9.67 8.60 0.49
CA ILE A 26 -10.58 9.27 1.45
C ILE A 26 -10.19 8.89 2.88
N ARG A 27 -9.95 7.60 3.14
CA ARG A 27 -9.54 7.12 4.46
C ARG A 27 -8.17 7.69 4.88
N LEU A 28 -7.22 7.80 3.97
CA LEU A 28 -5.90 8.39 4.21
C LEU A 28 -6.00 9.83 4.73
N ILE A 29 -6.92 10.63 4.16
CA ILE A 29 -7.12 12.03 4.54
C ILE A 29 -7.81 12.13 5.91
N ILE A 30 -8.81 11.29 6.16
CA ILE A 30 -9.62 11.32 7.39
C ILE A 30 -8.90 10.62 8.57
N GLY A 31 -7.90 9.79 8.29
CA GLY A 31 -7.19 8.96 9.27
C GLY A 31 -6.70 9.74 10.50
N PRO A 32 -7.14 9.36 11.73
CA PRO A 32 -6.86 10.12 12.94
C PRO A 32 -5.46 9.86 13.52
N THR A 33 -4.89 8.66 13.31
CA THR A 33 -3.58 8.27 13.85
C THR A 33 -2.52 8.20 12.77
N LEU A 34 -1.25 8.43 13.14
CA LEU A 34 -0.12 8.27 12.21
C LEU A 34 -0.05 6.84 11.66
N SER A 35 -0.32 5.84 12.50
CA SER A 35 -0.33 4.43 12.09
C SER A 35 -1.43 4.10 11.08
N ASP A 36 -2.65 4.64 11.24
CA ASP A 36 -3.74 4.41 10.28
C ASP A 36 -3.43 5.03 8.91
N ARG A 37 -2.82 6.22 8.90
CA ARG A 37 -2.38 6.85 7.64
C ARG A 37 -1.34 6.02 6.90
N ILE A 38 -0.39 5.43 7.61
CA ILE A 38 0.68 4.65 6.97
C ILE A 38 0.17 3.29 6.49
N LEU A 39 -0.76 2.68 7.23
CA LEU A 39 -1.50 1.54 6.71
C LEU A 39 -2.27 1.88 5.43
N CYS A 40 -2.90 3.07 5.35
CA CYS A 40 -3.57 3.51 4.13
C CYS A 40 -2.59 3.74 2.97
N LEU A 41 -1.38 4.27 3.23
CA LEU A 41 -0.33 4.41 2.22
C LEU A 41 0.12 3.06 1.68
N ASP A 42 0.32 2.06 2.55
CA ASP A 42 0.66 0.69 2.16
C ASP A 42 -0.43 0.07 1.27
N MET A 43 -1.70 0.27 1.65
CA MET A 43 -2.85 -0.14 0.84
C MET A 43 -2.88 0.55 -0.53
N LEU A 44 -2.52 1.84 -0.63
CA LEU A 44 -2.42 2.53 -1.93
C LEU A 44 -1.30 1.95 -2.80
N VAL A 45 -0.16 1.57 -2.22
CA VAL A 45 0.92 0.89 -2.95
C VAL A 45 0.42 -0.46 -3.48
N SER A 46 -0.27 -1.25 -2.64
CA SER A 46 -0.85 -2.54 -3.05
C SER A 46 -1.87 -2.39 -4.19
N LEU A 47 -2.74 -1.37 -4.14
CA LEU A 47 -3.65 -1.04 -5.22
C LEU A 47 -2.90 -0.64 -6.50
N GLY A 48 -1.83 0.15 -6.38
CA GLY A 48 -0.94 0.51 -7.48
C GLY A 48 -0.30 -0.70 -8.17
N ILE A 49 0.16 -1.67 -7.38
CA ILE A 49 0.68 -2.96 -7.89
C ILE A 49 -0.40 -3.71 -8.67
N GLY A 50 -1.64 -3.74 -8.15
CA GLY A 50 -2.79 -4.31 -8.86
C GLY A 50 -3.05 -3.63 -10.21
N PHE A 51 -2.96 -2.29 -10.27
CA PHE A 51 -3.11 -1.55 -11.52
C PHE A 51 -2.01 -1.90 -12.53
N ILE A 52 -0.76 -1.95 -12.08
CA ILE A 52 0.38 -2.29 -12.95
C ILE A 52 0.27 -3.73 -13.44
N ALA A 53 -0.20 -4.66 -12.60
CA ALA A 53 -0.41 -6.04 -12.99
C ALA A 53 -1.47 -6.18 -14.10
N ILE A 54 -2.61 -5.50 -13.97
CA ILE A 54 -3.64 -5.48 -15.03
C ILE A 54 -3.07 -4.83 -16.31
N PHE A 55 -2.32 -3.74 -16.17
CA PHE A 55 -1.69 -3.07 -17.30
C PHE A 55 -0.68 -3.97 -18.03
N ALA A 56 0.10 -4.76 -17.30
CA ALA A 56 1.02 -5.75 -17.84
C ALA A 56 0.28 -6.82 -18.67
N ILE A 57 -0.85 -7.32 -18.16
CA ILE A 57 -1.69 -8.31 -18.86
C ILE A 57 -2.22 -7.73 -20.18
N ARG A 58 -2.70 -6.47 -20.17
CA ARG A 58 -3.27 -5.83 -21.37
C ARG A 58 -2.21 -5.46 -22.41
N THR A 59 -1.00 -5.09 -21.98
CA THR A 59 0.10 -4.72 -22.88
C THR A 59 0.94 -5.91 -23.32
N GLN A 60 0.80 -7.07 -22.68
CA GLN A 60 1.60 -8.28 -22.91
C GLN A 60 3.11 -8.02 -22.70
N GLN A 61 3.45 -7.08 -21.82
CA GLN A 61 4.83 -6.71 -21.50
C GLN A 61 5.15 -7.09 -20.06
N PHE A 62 5.96 -8.13 -19.88
CA PHE A 62 6.35 -8.62 -18.55
C PHE A 62 7.23 -7.64 -17.76
N ALA A 63 7.89 -6.68 -18.42
CA ALA A 63 8.70 -5.66 -17.75
C ALA A 63 7.90 -4.85 -16.71
N TYR A 64 6.58 -4.71 -16.88
CA TYR A 64 5.72 -4.06 -15.89
C TYR A 64 5.54 -4.89 -14.62
N ILE A 65 5.62 -6.22 -14.71
CA ILE A 65 5.56 -7.10 -13.53
C ILE A 65 6.81 -6.91 -12.66
N ASP A 66 7.98 -6.72 -13.25
CA ASP A 66 9.21 -6.44 -12.51
C ASP A 66 9.08 -5.14 -11.70
N VAL A 67 8.49 -4.10 -12.30
CA VAL A 67 8.17 -2.83 -11.61
C VAL A 67 7.17 -3.06 -10.48
N ALA A 68 6.13 -3.87 -10.70
CA ALA A 68 5.13 -4.19 -9.68
C ALA A 68 5.75 -4.92 -8.47
N ILE A 69 6.64 -5.89 -8.72
CA ILE A 69 7.38 -6.62 -7.67
C ILE A 69 8.31 -5.67 -6.92
N ALA A 70 9.07 -4.83 -7.63
CA ALA A 70 9.96 -3.85 -6.99
C ALA A 70 9.19 -2.87 -6.10
N LEU A 71 8.04 -2.35 -6.56
CA LEU A 71 7.17 -1.50 -5.77
C LEU A 71 6.61 -2.22 -4.54
N GLY A 72 6.26 -3.50 -4.66
CA GLY A 72 5.82 -4.32 -3.52
C GLY A 72 6.88 -4.46 -2.45
N LEU A 73 8.13 -4.71 -2.84
CA LEU A 73 9.25 -4.81 -1.90
C LEU A 73 9.53 -3.47 -1.22
N ILE A 74 9.52 -2.37 -1.98
CA ILE A 74 9.74 -1.02 -1.45
C ILE A 74 8.61 -0.62 -0.49
N GLY A 75 7.35 -0.87 -0.86
CA GLY A 75 6.18 -0.60 -0.03
C GLY A 75 6.24 -1.35 1.30
N PHE A 76 6.50 -2.67 1.23
CA PHE A 76 6.65 -3.49 2.42
C PHE A 76 7.78 -3.01 3.34
N LEU A 77 8.94 -2.65 2.76
CA LEU A 77 10.07 -2.13 3.53
C LEU A 77 9.73 -0.81 4.22
N ALA A 78 9.00 0.09 3.55
CA ALA A 78 8.55 1.35 4.14
C ALA A 78 7.65 1.11 5.37
N THR A 79 6.71 0.17 5.26
CA THR A 79 5.81 -0.20 6.36
C THR A 79 6.56 -0.82 7.54
N VAL A 80 7.54 -1.70 7.29
CA VAL A 80 8.40 -2.29 8.34
C VAL A 80 9.29 -1.23 8.99
N ALA A 81 9.91 -0.35 8.21
CA ALA A 81 10.75 0.73 8.72
C ALA A 81 9.93 1.66 9.63
N PHE A 82 8.69 1.95 9.26
CA PHE A 82 7.80 2.75 10.07
C PHE A 82 7.36 2.04 11.37
N ALA A 83 7.01 0.75 11.31
CA ALA A 83 6.70 -0.02 12.50
C ALA A 83 7.87 -0.04 13.50
N ARG A 84 9.10 -0.20 12.99
CA ARG A 84 10.35 -0.07 13.77
C ARG A 84 10.48 1.32 14.40
N TYR A 85 10.17 2.38 13.65
CA TYR A 85 10.27 3.76 14.13
C TYR A 85 9.30 4.03 15.28
N ILE A 86 8.03 3.62 15.17
CA ILE A 86 7.04 3.76 16.27
C ILE A 86 7.53 3.02 17.51
N LEU A 87 8.00 1.78 17.36
CA LEU A 87 8.46 0.96 18.49
C LEU A 87 9.62 1.63 19.24
N TRP A 88 10.58 2.18 18.48
CA TRP A 88 11.72 2.91 19.04
C TRP A 88 11.27 4.19 19.78
N GLN A 89 10.32 4.94 19.23
CA GLN A 89 9.78 6.13 19.88
C GLN A 89 9.12 5.78 21.23
N GLY A 90 8.33 4.71 21.27
CA GLY A 90 7.69 4.24 22.51
C GLY A 90 8.70 3.84 23.60
N GLN A 91 9.79 3.18 23.24
CA GLN A 91 10.86 2.82 24.18
C GLN A 91 11.58 4.03 24.78
N ASN A 92 11.86 5.06 23.96
CA ASN A 92 12.50 6.27 24.45
C ASN A 92 11.62 7.04 25.43
N GLN A 93 10.30 7.03 25.24
CA GLN A 93 9.36 7.73 26.10
C GLN A 93 9.29 7.11 27.51
N MET A 94 9.31 5.77 27.61
CA MET A 94 9.37 5.04 28.89
C MET A 94 10.65 5.34 29.68
N GLN A 95 11.80 5.45 29.01
CA GLN A 95 13.06 5.81 29.67
C GLN A 95 13.05 7.24 30.25
N LEU A 96 12.30 8.17 29.64
CA LEU A 96 12.15 9.53 30.17
C LEU A 96 11.23 9.57 31.39
N ASP A 97 10.17 8.77 31.40
CA ASP A 97 9.25 8.70 32.54
C ASP A 97 9.90 8.03 33.76
N GLU A 98 10.79 7.05 33.57
CA GLU A 98 11.58 6.44 34.65
C GLU A 98 12.60 7.41 35.26
N LYS A 99 13.12 8.36 34.47
CA LYS A 99 14.12 9.34 34.91
C LYS A 99 13.54 10.60 35.55
N LYS A 100 12.21 10.77 35.61
CA LYS A 100 11.61 11.93 36.29
C LYS A 100 11.81 11.80 37.81
N PRO A 101 12.52 12.74 38.46
CA PRO A 101 12.56 12.77 39.91
C PRO A 101 11.16 13.06 40.47
N ASN A 102 10.76 12.33 41.52
CA ASN A 102 9.55 12.59 42.31
C ASN A 102 9.53 14.01 42.89
#